data_AF-A0A3G2GE76-F1
#
_entry.id   AF-A0A3G2GE76-F1
#
_cell.length_a   1.000
_cell.length_b   1.000
_cell.length_c   1.000
_cell.angle_alpha   90.00
_cell.angle_beta   90.00
_cell.angle_gamma   90.00
#
_symmetry.space_group_name_H-M   'P 1'
#
loop_
_entity.id
_entity.type
_entity.pdbx_description
1 polymer ?
#
loop_
_entity_poly.entity_id
_entity_poly.type
_entity_poly.pdbx_seq_one_letter_code
_entity_poly.pdbx_strand_id
1 'polypeptide(L)' 'MILGIYDRYGVKIFEENKDTGYKWDGSINETKKVSTGNYWFSISWNESKNKTSIKFSGWILVKNRE' A
#
# COMPACT_ATOMS: atom_id res chain seq x y z
N MET A 1 -3.75 12.08 -0.80
CA MET A 1 -3.91 10.68 -1.19
C MET A 1 -3.01 9.86 -0.28
N ILE A 2 -3.51 8.74 0.19
CA ILE A 2 -2.86 7.84 1.15
C ILE A 2 -2.81 6.46 0.50
N LEU A 3 -1.63 5.87 0.44
CA LEU A 3 -1.41 4.48 0.03
C LEU A 3 -1.09 3.67 1.28
N GLY A 4 -1.80 2.57 1.51
CA GLY A 4 -1.50 1.60 2.55
C GLY A 4 -1.32 0.22 1.96
N ILE A 5 -0.31 -0.51 2.42
CA ILE A 5 -0.11 -1.94 2.14
C ILE A 5 -0.28 -2.72 3.43
N TYR A 6 -0.95 -3.86 3.33
CA TYR A 6 -1.28 -4.73 4.44
C TYR A 6 -0.86 -6.15 4.13
N ASP A 7 -0.47 -6.89 5.16
CA ASP A 7 -0.23 -8.31 5.05
C ASP A 7 -1.55 -9.11 4.92
N ARG A 8 -1.43 -10.44 4.77
CA ARG A 8 -2.58 -11.36 4.66
C ARG A 8 -3.50 -11.38 5.89
N TYR A 9 -3.05 -10.84 7.01
CA TYR A 9 -3.80 -10.77 8.27
C TYR A 9 -4.45 -9.39 8.48
N GLY A 10 -4.28 -8.46 7.54
CA GLY A 10 -4.79 -7.09 7.64
C GLY A 10 -3.91 -6.17 8.47
N VAL A 11 -2.69 -6.59 8.82
CA VAL A 11 -1.72 -5.73 9.52
C VAL A 11 -1.12 -4.77 8.51
N LYS A 12 -1.17 -3.47 8.80
CA LYS A 12 -0.57 -2.44 7.96
C LYS A 12 0.96 -2.53 8.06
N ILE A 13 1.61 -2.82 6.94
CA ILE A 13 3.07 -2.99 6.86
C ILE A 13 3.76 -1.80 6.19
N PHE A 14 2.99 -0.96 5.52
CA PHE A 14 3.46 0.24 4.84
C PHE A 14 2.32 1.25 4.73
N GLU A 15 2.61 2.53 4.94
CA GLU A 15 1.68 3.63 4.72
C GLU A 15 2.44 4.86 4.30
N GLU A 16 2.01 5.46 3.20
CA GLU A 16 2.71 6.58 2.57
C GLU A 16 1.74 7.60 1.98
N ASN A 17 2.22 8.84 1.90
CA ASN A 17 1.43 10.01 1.53
C ASN A 17 1.99 10.65 0.23
N LYS A 18 1.67 11.93 -0.05
CA LYS A 18 2.12 12.61 -1.28
C LYS A 18 3.64 12.79 -1.38
N ASP A 19 4.36 12.68 -0.27
CA ASP A 19 5.72 13.22 -0.16
C ASP A 19 6.77 12.27 -0.77
N THR A 20 6.43 11.00 -1.01
CA THR A 20 7.35 9.93 -1.47
C THR A 20 6.98 9.33 -2.83
N GLY A 21 5.87 9.79 -3.42
CA GLY A 21 5.46 9.41 -4.77
C GLY A 21 4.81 8.03 -4.87
N TYR A 22 4.21 7.49 -3.80
CA TYR A 22 3.39 6.26 -3.82
C TYR A 22 4.13 5.00 -4.28
N LYS A 23 5.41 4.88 -3.93
CA LYS A 23 6.23 3.72 -4.28
C LYS A 23 6.41 2.83 -3.07
N TRP A 24 6.07 1.56 -3.23
CA TRP A 24 6.42 0.52 -2.28
C TRP A 24 7.39 -0.43 -2.95
N ASP A 25 8.54 -0.66 -2.32
CA ASP A 25 9.63 -1.48 -2.84
C ASP A 25 9.54 -2.96 -2.43
N GLY A 26 8.47 -3.34 -1.73
CA GLY A 26 8.31 -4.69 -1.18
C GLY A 26 9.04 -4.87 0.15
N SER A 27 9.34 -3.80 0.88
CA SER A 27 9.92 -3.86 2.22
C SER A 27 8.95 -3.38 3.30
N ILE A 28 9.15 -3.88 4.52
CA ILE A 28 8.54 -3.38 5.74
C ILE A 28 9.53 -2.39 6.33
N ASN A 29 9.09 -1.14 6.53
CA ASN A 29 9.91 -0.08 7.13
C ASN A 29 11.31 0.04 6.50
N GLU A 30 11.40 -0.06 5.15
CA GLU A 30 12.63 0.10 4.36
C GLU A 30 13.78 -0.90 4.65
N THR A 31 13.59 -1.81 5.60
CA THR A 31 14.69 -2.62 6.16
C THR A 31 14.50 -4.11 5.92
N LYS A 32 13.24 -4.58 5.88
CA LYS A 32 12.94 -6.01 5.78
C LYS A 32 12.08 -6.32 4.56
N LYS A 33 12.61 -7.07 3.59
CA LYS A 33 11.81 -7.56 2.46
C LYS A 33 10.65 -8.41 2.95
N VAL A 34 9.48 -8.20 2.36
CA VAL A 34 8.34 -9.07 2.62
C VAL A 34 8.55 -10.45 2.02
N SER A 35 7.89 -11.45 2.60
CA SER A 35 7.87 -12.79 2.04
C SER A 35 7.06 -12.85 0.74
N THR A 36 7.31 -13.86 -0.09
CA THR A 36 6.43 -14.17 -1.22
C THR A 36 5.02 -14.51 -0.71
N GLY A 37 3.99 -13.87 -1.24
CA GLY A 37 2.61 -14.07 -0.79
C GLY A 37 1.63 -13.03 -1.32
N ASN A 38 0.38 -13.16 -0.90
CA ASN A 38 -0.68 -12.19 -1.20
C ASN A 38 -0.70 -11.10 -0.12
N TYR A 39 -0.75 -9.86 -0.60
CA TYR A 39 -0.83 -8.64 0.17
C TYR A 39 -2.04 -7.85 -0.28
N TRP A 40 -2.51 -6.94 0.56
CA TRP A 40 -3.62 -6.05 0.23
C TRP A 40 -3.11 -4.62 0.09
N PHE A 41 -3.62 -3.88 -0.89
CA PHE A 41 -3.38 -2.45 -0.98
C PHE A 41 -4.68 -1.66 -0.85
N SER A 42 -4.57 -0.46 -0.30
CA SER A 42 -5.64 0.51 -0.20
C SER A 42 -5.12 1.89 -0.56
N ILE A 43 -5.73 2.52 -1.55
CA ILE A 43 -5.48 3.90 -1.97
C ILE A 43 -6.71 4.73 -1.62
N SER A 44 -6.51 5.87 -0.98
CA SER A 44 -7.61 6.79 -0.68
C SER A 44 -7.25 8.24 -0.98
N TRP A 45 -8.18 9.01 -1.53
CA TRP A 45 -8.01 10.45 -1.75
C TRP A 45 -9.33 11.21 -1.68
N ASN A 46 -9.23 12.50 -1.37
CA ASN A 46 -10.37 13.42 -1.43
C ASN A 46 -10.29 14.19 -2.74
N GLU A 47 -11.37 14.12 -3.52
CA GLU A 47 -11.50 14.87 -4.76
C GLU A 47 -11.96 16.30 -4.47
N SER A 48 -11.20 17.30 -4.95
CA SER A 48 -11.43 18.72 -4.62
C SER A 48 -12.71 19.29 -5.21
N LYS A 49 -13.17 18.77 -6.34
CA LYS A 49 -14.36 19.28 -7.06
C LYS A 49 -15.67 18.88 -6.38
N ASN A 50 -15.77 17.63 -5.91
CA ASN A 50 -17.01 17.06 -5.39
C ASN A 50 -16.97 16.72 -3.89
N LYS A 51 -15.88 17.07 -3.17
CA LYS A 51 -15.64 16.70 -1.76
C LYS A 51 -15.88 15.21 -1.47
N THR A 52 -15.70 14.37 -2.48
CA THR A 52 -15.98 12.95 -2.39
C THR A 52 -14.70 12.22 -1.98
N SER A 53 -14.81 11.38 -0.96
CA SER A 53 -13.71 10.51 -0.55
C SER A 53 -13.75 9.24 -1.39
N ILE A 54 -12.73 9.05 -2.21
CA ILE A 54 -12.58 7.86 -3.06
C ILE A 54 -11.62 6.91 -2.38
N LYS A 55 -12.01 5.63 -2.35
CA LYS A 55 -11.18 4.52 -1.85
C LYS A 55 -11.13 3.44 -2.91
N PHE A 56 -9.93 2.96 -3.20
CA PHE A 56 -9.67 1.87 -4.11
C PHE A 56 -8.79 0.85 -3.43
N SER A 57 -9.09 -0.43 -3.57
CA SER A 57 -8.38 -1.48 -2.87
C SER A 57 -8.40 -2.79 -3.64
N GLY A 58 -7.44 -3.66 -3.33
CA GLY A 58 -7.33 -4.95 -3.99
C GLY A 58 -6.15 -5.78 -3.50
N TRP A 59 -6.00 -6.94 -4.13
CA TRP A 59 -4.90 -7.86 -3.85
C TRP A 59 -3.68 -7.57 -4.72
N ILE A 60 -2.50 -7.77 -4.15
CA ILE A 60 -1.21 -7.77 -4.85
C ILE A 60 -0.50 -9.08 -4.51
N LEU A 61 -0.06 -9.80 -5.53
CA LEU A 61 0.84 -10.93 -5.35
C LEU A 61 2.28 -10.42 -5.37
N VAL A 62 2.99 -10.60 -4.26
CA VAL A 62 4.42 -10.27 -4.16
C VAL A 62 5.23 -11.55 -4.32
N LYS A 63 6.25 -11.51 -5.18
CA LYS A 63 7.20 -12.61 -5.38
C LYS A 63 8.61 -12.10 -5.13
N ASN A 64 9.16 -12.45 -3.96
CA ASN A 64 10.57 -12.27 -3.67
C ASN A 64 11.37 -13.36 -4.42
N ARG A 65 12.44 -12.95 -5.12
CA ARG A 65 13.27 -13.81 -5.99
C ARG A 65 14.75 -13.84 -5.57
N GLU A 66 15.04 -13.48 -4.32
CA GLU A 66 16.33 -13.84 -3.71
C GLU A 66 16.52 -15.35 -3.67
#